data_AF-A0A954D5P1-F1
#
_entry.id   AF-A0A954D5P1-F1
#
_cell.length_a   1.000
_cell.length_b   1.000
_cell.length_c   1.000
_cell.angle_alpha   90.00
_cell.angle_beta   90.00
_cell.angle_gamma   90.00
#
_symmetry.space_group_name_H-M   'P 1'
#
loop_
_entity.id
_entity.type
_entity.pdbx_description
1 polymer ?
#
loop_
_entity_poly.entity_id
_entity_poly.type
_entity_poly.pdbx_seq_one_letter_code
_entity_poly.pdbx_strand_id
1 'polypeptide(L)'
;MYRLALWILSVSFFAPTIPVLVAMGEARSTLAGGIGIHSEATLTPEQRAVLSYISLVTVRGEGGESYPTLRITGANLQVVNGLGSTNGNPVDPDSLDPHETQTDGTGNIIVGYNESAPGYAARRGSHNVIVGSKLAYTRFGGIVVGRASAIQGAYATVTGGRGRAMGDHSSIAGGEGIAVGEYSTIAGGVSGVASGDGATVSGGDNNEASGPQSSVVGGEGNVAGAYSSVVVGGNGNVAEGMLSVVSAGEQRHAIGTHAWIACDLESCP
;
A
#
# COMPACT_ATOMS: atom_id res chain seq x y z
N MET A 1 19.85 -17.31 39.89
CA MET A 1 19.90 -15.98 39.26
C MET A 1 21.08 -15.97 38.29
N TYR A 2 20.81 -16.24 37.01
CA TYR A 2 21.83 -16.22 35.95
C TYR A 2 22.00 -14.77 35.46
N ARG A 3 23.25 -14.33 35.26
CA ARG A 3 23.61 -12.98 34.82
C ARG A 3 24.38 -13.10 33.50
N LEU A 4 23.84 -12.50 32.43
CA LEU A 4 24.54 -12.26 31.16
C LEU A 4 25.80 -11.42 31.42
N ALA A 5 26.95 -11.90 30.94
CA ALA A 5 28.17 -11.12 30.78
C ALA A 5 28.48 -10.97 29.28
N LEU A 6 28.65 -9.73 28.83
CA LEU A 6 28.87 -9.32 27.44
C LEU A 6 30.33 -8.89 27.25
N TRP A 7 31.04 -9.44 26.25
CA TRP A 7 32.42 -9.06 25.91
C TRP A 7 32.42 -8.09 24.73
N ILE A 8 33.06 -6.92 24.87
CA ILE A 8 33.38 -6.02 23.75
C ILE A 8 34.89 -6.04 23.56
N LEU A 9 35.34 -6.51 22.39
CA LEU A 9 36.74 -6.43 21.96
C LEU A 9 36.91 -5.11 21.18
N SER A 10 37.55 -4.10 21.76
CA SER A 10 37.93 -2.87 21.04
C SER A 10 39.35 -3.01 20.49
N VAL A 11 39.49 -3.10 19.16
CA VAL A 11 40.76 -2.89 18.46
C VAL A 11 40.76 -1.46 17.94
N SER A 12 41.66 -0.62 18.46
CA SER A 12 41.76 0.79 18.10
C SER A 12 42.51 0.96 16.76
N PHE A 13 41.84 1.51 15.75
CA PHE A 13 42.49 2.25 14.66
C PHE A 13 41.77 3.60 14.47
N PHE A 14 42.57 4.65 14.29
CA PHE A 14 42.17 6.06 14.19
C PHE A 14 41.08 6.32 13.12
N ALA A 15 39.83 6.62 13.53
CA ALA A 15 38.79 7.39 12.82
C ALA A 15 37.47 7.38 13.66
N PRO A 16 36.54 8.36 13.51
CA PRO A 16 35.45 8.55 14.48
C PRO A 16 34.44 7.41 14.45
N THR A 17 34.20 6.81 15.62
CA THR A 17 33.34 5.65 15.82
C THR A 17 31.91 6.05 16.15
N ILE A 18 30.96 5.56 15.35
CA ILE A 18 29.54 5.44 15.71
C ILE A 18 29.42 4.17 16.56
N PRO A 19 28.91 4.22 17.81
CA PRO A 19 28.73 3.00 18.59
C PRO A 19 27.55 2.19 18.03
N VAL A 20 27.84 1.00 17.49
CA VAL A 20 26.85 -0.02 17.14
C VAL A 20 26.53 -0.83 18.40
N LEU A 21 25.26 -0.83 18.81
CA LEU A 21 24.76 -1.63 19.93
C LEU A 21 24.58 -3.09 19.47
N VAL A 22 25.46 -4.00 19.92
CA VAL A 22 25.31 -5.45 19.74
C VAL A 22 24.92 -6.05 21.08
N ALA A 23 23.70 -6.58 21.18
CA ALA A 23 23.28 -7.42 22.30
C ALA A 23 23.60 -8.89 21.96
N MET A 24 24.51 -9.53 22.71
CA MET A 24 24.72 -10.98 22.64
C MET A 24 24.79 -11.62 24.03
N GLY A 25 24.32 -12.87 24.11
CA GLY A 25 24.10 -13.65 25.33
C GLY A 25 25.36 -14.04 26.12
N GLU A 26 25.12 -14.65 27.28
CA GLU A 26 26.07 -14.88 28.39
C GLU A 26 27.42 -15.49 27.99
N ALA A 27 28.53 -14.83 28.35
CA ALA A 27 29.86 -15.44 28.39
C ALA A 27 30.54 -15.16 29.74
N ARG A 28 30.62 -16.19 30.59
CA ARG A 28 31.48 -16.21 31.79
C ARG A 28 32.92 -15.89 31.37
N SER A 29 33.58 -14.96 32.06
CA SER A 29 35.03 -15.09 32.24
C SER A 29 35.44 -14.95 33.69
N THR A 30 36.27 -15.89 34.07
CA THR A 30 37.19 -15.87 35.19
C THR A 30 38.45 -15.17 34.74
N LEU A 31 38.68 -13.92 35.15
CA LEU A 31 40.00 -13.29 35.10
C LEU A 31 40.20 -12.47 36.39
N ALA A 32 41.14 -12.96 37.19
CA ALA A 32 41.68 -12.27 38.35
C ALA A 32 42.54 -11.10 37.86
N GLY A 33 42.15 -9.87 38.20
CA GLY A 33 42.89 -8.66 37.84
C GLY A 33 41.94 -7.47 37.80
N GLY A 34 42.01 -6.61 38.83
CA GLY A 34 41.08 -5.49 39.00
C GLY A 34 41.12 -4.49 37.85
N ILE A 35 39.97 -4.23 37.25
CA ILE A 35 39.66 -3.06 36.41
C ILE A 35 38.18 -2.70 36.67
N GLY A 36 37.90 -1.41 36.69
CA GLY A 36 36.70 -0.76 37.21
C GLY A 36 35.35 -1.39 36.85
N ILE A 37 34.46 -1.32 37.84
CA ILE A 37 33.04 -1.65 37.74
C ILE A 37 32.42 -0.65 36.75
N HIS A 38 32.23 -1.05 35.49
CA HIS A 38 31.46 -0.25 34.54
C HIS A 38 29.99 -0.27 34.98
N SER A 39 29.48 0.89 35.38
CA SER A 39 28.08 1.07 35.81
C SER A 39 27.13 0.57 34.74
N GLU A 40 26.18 -0.30 35.10
CA GLU A 40 25.01 -0.58 34.27
C GLU A 40 24.42 0.77 33.84
N ALA A 41 24.26 0.98 32.53
CA ALA A 41 23.65 2.20 32.03
C ALA A 41 22.20 2.23 32.54
N THR A 42 21.94 3.05 33.56
CA THR A 42 20.60 3.26 34.09
C THR A 42 19.74 3.91 33.02
N LEU A 43 18.65 3.23 32.63
CA LEU A 43 17.65 3.79 31.73
C LEU A 43 17.10 5.09 32.30
N THR A 44 16.92 6.10 31.44
CA THR A 44 16.27 7.35 31.84
C THR A 44 14.81 7.10 32.22
N PRO A 45 14.17 8.00 33.00
CA PRO A 45 12.74 7.90 33.31
C PRO A 45 11.86 7.74 32.06
N GLU A 46 12.19 8.46 30.98
CA GLU A 46 11.48 8.42 29.71
C GLU A 46 11.62 7.05 29.02
N GLN A 47 12.84 6.50 28.99
CA GLN A 47 13.08 5.17 28.44
C GLN A 47 12.31 4.09 29.21
N ARG A 48 12.22 4.21 30.54
CA ARG A 48 11.43 3.30 31.37
C ARG A 48 9.93 3.43 31.10
N ALA A 49 9.44 4.65 30.88
CA ALA A 49 8.05 4.89 30.53
C ALA A 49 7.69 4.26 29.17
N VAL A 50 8.53 4.41 28.15
CA VAL A 50 8.31 3.75 26.84
C VAL A 50 8.30 2.23 26.98
N LEU A 51 9.26 1.66 27.72
CA LEU A 51 9.32 0.21 27.96
C LEU A 51 8.15 -0.34 28.77
N SER A 52 7.38 0.50 29.47
CA SER A 52 6.14 0.06 30.13
C SER A 52 5.05 -0.33 29.14
N TYR A 53 5.10 0.21 27.91
CA TYR A 53 4.15 -0.10 26.84
C TYR A 53 4.66 -1.18 25.88
N ILE A 54 5.97 -1.46 25.87
CA ILE A 54 6.61 -2.35 24.87
C ILE A 54 7.19 -3.58 25.55
N SER A 55 6.83 -4.76 25.05
CA SER A 55 7.35 -6.05 25.52
C SER A 55 7.80 -6.93 24.36
N LEU A 56 8.84 -7.74 24.55
CA LEU A 56 9.22 -8.79 23.61
C LEU A 56 8.56 -10.09 24.04
N VAL A 57 7.64 -10.60 23.22
CA VAL A 57 6.95 -11.87 23.46
C VAL A 57 7.36 -12.91 22.44
N THR A 58 7.26 -14.19 22.80
CA THR A 58 7.47 -15.30 21.86
C THR A 58 6.12 -15.79 21.34
N VAL A 59 5.88 -15.63 20.06
CA VAL A 59 4.72 -16.23 19.37
C VAL A 59 5.14 -17.60 18.85
N ARG A 60 4.40 -18.64 19.20
CA ARG A 60 4.71 -20.03 18.80
C ARG A 60 3.83 -20.46 17.62
N GLY A 61 4.45 -21.08 16.62
CA GLY A 61 3.77 -21.75 15.52
C GLY A 61 3.31 -23.16 15.91
N GLU A 62 2.36 -23.71 15.16
CA GLU A 62 1.86 -25.09 15.35
C GLU A 62 2.94 -26.15 15.09
N GLY A 63 3.96 -25.84 14.28
CA GLY A 63 5.10 -26.71 13.97
C GLY A 63 6.24 -26.68 15.01
N GLY A 64 6.06 -25.98 16.13
CA GLY A 64 7.08 -25.81 17.16
C GLY A 64 8.03 -24.64 16.93
N GLU A 65 7.82 -23.84 15.88
CA GLU A 65 8.56 -22.61 15.64
C GLU A 65 8.26 -21.58 16.72
N SER A 66 9.21 -20.69 16.97
CA SER A 66 9.08 -19.64 17.98
C SER A 66 9.66 -18.35 17.41
N TYR A 67 8.83 -17.31 17.35
CA TYR A 67 9.17 -16.03 16.75
C TYR A 67 9.17 -14.94 17.82
N PRO A 68 10.27 -14.15 17.94
CA PRO A 68 10.24 -12.95 18.75
C PRO A 68 9.26 -11.95 18.13
N THR A 69 8.44 -11.31 18.95
CA THR A 69 7.42 -10.35 18.52
C THR A 69 7.43 -9.17 19.47
N LEU A 70 7.59 -7.96 18.92
CA LEU A 70 7.42 -6.73 19.67
C LEU A 70 5.92 -6.49 19.89
N ARG A 71 5.49 -6.42 21.15
CA ARG A 71 4.10 -6.18 21.53
C ARG A 71 3.97 -4.83 22.22
N ILE A 72 3.06 -4.03 21.70
CA ILE A 72 2.61 -2.78 22.33
C ILE A 72 1.33 -3.08 23.13
N THR A 73 1.31 -2.75 24.43
CA THR A 73 0.16 -2.97 25.32
C THR A 73 -0.27 -1.66 25.93
N GLY A 74 -1.57 -1.31 25.84
CA GLY A 74 -2.11 -0.08 26.42
C GLY A 74 -1.70 1.21 25.68
N ALA A 75 -1.17 1.11 24.46
CA ALA A 75 -0.79 2.25 23.61
C ALA A 75 -1.08 1.96 22.14
N ASN A 76 -1.29 3.02 21.35
CA ASN A 76 -1.37 2.97 19.89
C ASN A 76 0.00 3.25 19.26
N LEU A 77 0.26 2.72 18.06
CA LEU A 77 1.39 3.12 17.23
C LEU A 77 0.95 4.24 16.29
N GLN A 78 1.60 5.40 16.38
CA GLN A 78 1.44 6.49 15.43
C GLN A 78 2.78 6.75 14.74
N VAL A 79 2.76 6.79 13.41
CA VAL A 79 3.93 7.14 12.59
C VAL A 79 3.61 8.45 11.88
N VAL A 80 4.43 9.47 12.11
CA VAL A 80 4.25 10.81 11.53
C VAL A 80 5.49 11.20 10.74
N ASN A 81 5.29 12.03 9.71
CA ASN A 81 6.39 12.59 8.92
C ASN A 81 6.91 13.93 9.46
N GLY A 82 6.26 14.50 10.47
CA GLY A 82 6.66 15.78 11.07
C GLY A 82 6.23 17.04 10.29
N LEU A 83 5.48 16.90 9.19
CA LEU A 83 4.98 18.04 8.42
C LEU A 83 3.73 18.70 9.03
N GLY A 84 3.17 18.13 10.10
CA GLY A 84 2.05 18.72 10.86
C GLY A 84 0.65 18.31 10.38
N SER A 85 0.52 17.65 9.23
CA SER A 85 -0.73 17.05 8.74
C SER A 85 -0.46 15.85 7.81
N THR A 86 -1.50 15.04 7.54
CA THR A 86 -1.38 13.86 6.66
C THR A 86 -0.99 14.22 5.24
N ASN A 87 -1.54 15.33 4.72
CA ASN A 87 -1.26 15.87 3.40
C ASN A 87 -0.02 16.80 3.34
N GLY A 88 0.65 17.02 4.48
CA GLY A 88 1.81 17.91 4.62
C GLY A 88 1.52 19.42 4.54
N ASN A 89 0.25 19.81 4.48
CA ASN A 89 -0.21 21.20 4.62
C ASN A 89 -1.00 21.39 5.94
N PRO A 90 -0.40 21.93 7.01
CA PRO A 90 -1.09 22.18 8.27
C PRO A 90 -2.15 23.30 8.20
N VAL A 91 -2.09 24.17 7.19
CA VAL A 91 -3.02 25.29 7.02
C VAL A 91 -4.34 24.80 6.45
N ASP A 92 -4.26 23.85 5.52
CA ASP A 92 -5.42 23.15 4.95
C ASP A 92 -5.16 21.63 4.93
N PRO A 93 -5.52 20.91 6.01
CA PRO A 93 -5.28 19.48 6.12
C PRO A 93 -6.19 18.63 5.21
N ASP A 94 -7.22 19.22 4.59
CA ASP A 94 -8.18 18.52 3.74
C ASP A 94 -7.90 18.70 2.24
N SER A 95 -7.00 19.63 1.86
CA SER A 95 -6.60 19.84 0.47
C SER A 95 -6.01 18.57 -0.16
N LEU A 96 -6.48 18.28 -1.37
CA LEU A 96 -5.96 17.25 -2.27
C LEU A 96 -5.14 17.84 -3.41
N ASP A 97 -5.02 19.16 -3.50
CA ASP A 97 -4.29 19.83 -4.58
C ASP A 97 -2.79 19.44 -4.53
N PRO A 98 -2.22 18.85 -5.60
CA PRO A 98 -0.79 18.55 -5.66
C PRO A 98 0.14 19.77 -5.53
N HIS A 99 -0.37 20.98 -5.76
CA HIS A 99 0.37 22.24 -5.62
C HIS A 99 0.39 22.78 -4.19
N GLU A 100 -0.54 22.34 -3.35
CA GLU A 100 -0.65 22.77 -1.94
C GLU A 100 -0.16 21.70 -0.96
N THR A 101 -0.15 20.44 -1.38
CA THR A 101 0.22 19.30 -0.54
C THR A 101 1.71 18.95 -0.61
N GLN A 102 2.26 18.40 0.48
CA GLN A 102 3.68 18.04 0.58
C GLN A 102 3.85 16.63 1.14
N THR A 103 4.78 15.87 0.54
CA THR A 103 5.22 14.57 1.06
C THR A 103 6.75 14.51 1.06
N ASP A 104 7.31 13.81 2.04
CA ASP A 104 8.76 13.73 2.28
C ASP A 104 9.30 12.28 2.24
N GLY A 105 8.44 11.30 1.99
CA GLY A 105 8.80 9.88 1.98
C GLY A 105 8.77 9.21 3.36
N THR A 106 8.53 9.95 4.44
CA THR A 106 8.51 9.43 5.82
C THR A 106 7.07 9.29 6.35
N GLY A 107 6.89 8.79 7.57
CA GLY A 107 5.53 8.55 8.10
C GLY A 107 4.86 7.26 7.60
N ASN A 108 5.57 6.42 6.82
CA ASN A 108 5.03 5.17 6.27
C ASN A 108 5.28 3.96 7.19
N ILE A 109 4.41 2.96 7.13
CA ILE A 109 4.64 1.63 7.71
C ILE A 109 5.03 0.68 6.58
N ILE A 110 6.21 0.05 6.66
CA ILE A 110 6.74 -0.84 5.62
C ILE A 110 6.92 -2.26 6.19
N VAL A 111 6.29 -3.25 5.56
CA VAL A 111 6.42 -4.68 5.88
C VAL A 111 7.08 -5.40 4.69
N GLY A 112 8.25 -5.98 4.93
CA GLY A 112 9.13 -6.51 3.90
C GLY A 112 10.18 -5.49 3.44
N TYR A 113 10.94 -5.81 2.39
CA TYR A 113 12.02 -4.94 1.91
C TYR A 113 11.59 -3.90 0.90
N ASN A 114 10.39 -4.06 0.30
CA ASN A 114 9.93 -3.23 -0.80
C ASN A 114 11.06 -3.02 -1.83
N GLU A 115 11.49 -4.08 -2.51
CA GLU A 115 12.65 -4.05 -3.41
C GLU A 115 12.48 -2.99 -4.51
N SER A 116 13.56 -2.35 -4.96
CA SER A 116 13.49 -1.36 -6.04
C SER A 116 13.35 -2.04 -7.41
N ALA A 117 12.63 -1.42 -8.34
CA ALA A 117 12.55 -1.83 -9.73
C ALA A 117 12.32 -0.63 -10.65
N PRO A 118 12.82 -0.66 -11.91
CA PRO A 118 12.49 0.33 -12.92
C PRO A 118 10.96 0.48 -13.05
N GLY A 119 10.47 1.72 -13.11
CA GLY A 119 9.03 2.02 -13.13
C GLY A 119 8.31 1.96 -11.78
N TYR A 120 9.01 1.62 -10.68
CA TYR A 120 8.48 1.60 -9.31
C TYR A 120 9.42 2.27 -8.29
N ALA A 121 10.20 3.26 -8.75
CA ALA A 121 11.23 3.93 -7.94
C ALA A 121 10.69 5.12 -7.11
N ALA A 122 9.51 5.63 -7.44
CA ALA A 122 8.96 6.83 -6.78
C ALA A 122 8.36 6.46 -5.42
N ARG A 123 9.06 6.82 -4.33
CA ARG A 123 8.70 6.53 -2.93
C ARG A 123 8.72 7.79 -2.06
N ARG A 124 8.13 8.85 -2.60
CA ARG A 124 8.10 10.18 -1.98
C ARG A 124 6.87 10.41 -1.13
N GLY A 125 5.89 9.50 -1.18
CA GLY A 125 4.65 9.59 -0.42
C GLY A 125 4.85 9.40 1.09
N SER A 126 3.93 9.93 1.89
CA SER A 126 3.97 9.87 3.36
C SER A 126 2.69 9.24 3.91
N HIS A 127 2.69 8.72 5.14
CA HIS A 127 1.47 8.19 5.78
C HIS A 127 0.76 7.05 5.03
N ASN A 128 1.52 6.15 4.40
CA ASN A 128 1.00 4.98 3.71
C ASN A 128 1.35 3.66 4.43
N VAL A 129 0.60 2.61 4.12
CA VAL A 129 0.93 1.22 4.52
C VAL A 129 1.43 0.46 3.30
N ILE A 130 2.65 -0.07 3.39
CA ILE A 130 3.39 -0.67 2.28
C ILE A 130 3.71 -2.13 2.62
N VAL A 131 3.22 -3.10 1.85
CA VAL A 131 3.43 -4.53 2.11
C VAL A 131 3.80 -5.28 0.84
N GLY A 132 5.03 -5.79 0.76
CA GLY A 132 5.49 -6.62 -0.37
C GLY A 132 6.68 -6.02 -1.12
N SER A 133 6.69 -6.18 -2.45
CA SER A 133 7.88 -5.96 -3.30
C SER A 133 7.62 -5.03 -4.48
N LYS A 134 8.61 -4.21 -4.86
CA LYS A 134 8.55 -3.35 -6.06
C LYS A 134 7.39 -2.37 -6.05
N LEU A 135 7.15 -1.72 -4.91
CA LEU A 135 6.04 -0.80 -4.72
C LEU A 135 6.48 0.67 -4.88
N ALA A 136 5.59 1.47 -5.47
CA ALA A 136 5.71 2.91 -5.58
C ALA A 136 4.55 3.63 -4.89
N TYR A 137 4.83 4.77 -4.30
CA TYR A 137 3.87 5.57 -3.56
C TYR A 137 4.34 7.03 -3.56
N THR A 138 3.53 7.92 -4.11
CA THR A 138 3.91 9.33 -4.30
C THR A 138 3.00 10.32 -3.59
N ARG A 139 1.88 9.86 -3.02
CA ARG A 139 0.95 10.68 -2.22
C ARG A 139 0.80 10.09 -0.82
N PHE A 140 -0.31 10.38 -0.15
CA PHE A 140 -0.52 10.08 1.25
C PHE A 140 -1.84 9.36 1.53
N GLY A 141 -1.92 8.74 2.71
CA GLY A 141 -3.15 8.11 3.20
C GLY A 141 -3.55 6.82 2.46
N GLY A 142 -2.64 6.22 1.69
CA GLY A 142 -2.91 5.05 0.87
C GLY A 142 -2.40 3.74 1.45
N ILE A 143 -2.84 2.64 0.83
CA ILE A 143 -2.40 1.28 1.11
C ILE A 143 -1.91 0.67 -0.20
N VAL A 144 -0.70 0.13 -0.23
CA VAL A 144 -0.18 -0.58 -1.41
C VAL A 144 0.42 -1.92 -1.00
N VAL A 145 -0.14 -2.98 -1.56
CA VAL A 145 0.16 -4.38 -1.23
C VAL A 145 0.49 -5.16 -2.50
N GLY A 146 1.30 -6.21 -2.37
CA GLY A 146 1.53 -7.20 -3.42
C GLY A 146 2.88 -7.04 -4.10
N ARG A 147 2.88 -7.10 -5.43
CA ARG A 147 4.11 -7.04 -6.23
C ARG A 147 3.94 -6.11 -7.42
N ALA A 148 4.88 -5.18 -7.57
CA ALA A 148 4.90 -4.27 -8.72
C ALA A 148 3.59 -3.44 -8.81
N SER A 149 3.18 -2.86 -7.68
CA SER A 149 2.00 -1.98 -7.58
C SER A 149 2.39 -0.53 -7.27
N ALA A 150 1.54 0.42 -7.64
CA ALA A 150 1.75 1.82 -7.36
C ALA A 150 0.47 2.53 -6.93
N ILE A 151 0.60 3.41 -5.93
CA ILE A 151 -0.43 4.40 -5.57
C ILE A 151 0.12 5.81 -5.86
N GLN A 152 -0.60 6.58 -6.67
CA GLN A 152 -0.18 7.92 -7.10
C GLN A 152 -1.25 8.99 -6.83
N GLY A 153 -2.48 8.60 -6.49
CA GLY A 153 -3.50 9.49 -5.95
C GLY A 153 -3.47 9.54 -4.42
N ALA A 154 -3.96 10.64 -3.84
CA ALA A 154 -4.23 10.74 -2.41
C ALA A 154 -5.30 9.73 -2.01
N TYR A 155 -5.12 9.06 -0.88
CA TYR A 155 -6.02 8.03 -0.36
C TYR A 155 -6.26 6.83 -1.30
N ALA A 156 -5.44 6.68 -2.34
CA ALA A 156 -5.56 5.57 -3.28
C ALA A 156 -5.12 4.24 -2.65
N THR A 157 -5.73 3.14 -3.09
CA THR A 157 -5.44 1.82 -2.55
C THR A 157 -5.20 0.77 -3.63
N VAL A 158 -4.20 -0.08 -3.40
CA VAL A 158 -4.01 -1.35 -4.10
C VAL A 158 -3.84 -2.43 -3.05
N THR A 159 -4.85 -3.27 -2.84
CA THR A 159 -4.86 -4.25 -1.73
C THR A 159 -4.38 -5.65 -2.13
N GLY A 160 -4.15 -5.90 -3.42
CA GLY A 160 -3.58 -7.14 -3.92
C GLY A 160 -3.17 -7.05 -5.39
N GLY A 161 -2.50 -8.12 -5.87
CA GLY A 161 -2.10 -8.24 -7.27
C GLY A 161 -1.02 -7.24 -7.71
N ARG A 162 -1.22 -6.67 -8.90
CA ARG A 162 -0.31 -5.75 -9.61
C ARG A 162 -1.11 -4.58 -10.21
N GLY A 163 -1.29 -3.52 -9.44
CA GLY A 163 -2.16 -2.39 -9.84
C GLY A 163 -1.45 -1.04 -9.89
N ARG A 164 -1.97 -0.10 -10.68
CA ARG A 164 -1.64 1.33 -10.59
C ARG A 164 -2.89 2.14 -10.29
N ALA A 165 -3.05 2.60 -9.06
CA ALA A 165 -4.13 3.48 -8.63
C ALA A 165 -3.62 4.93 -8.62
N MET A 166 -4.02 5.71 -9.64
CA MET A 166 -3.49 7.03 -9.95
C MET A 166 -4.45 8.17 -9.60
N GLY A 167 -5.76 7.93 -9.62
CA GLY A 167 -6.77 8.91 -9.22
C GLY A 167 -6.85 9.06 -7.71
N ASP A 168 -7.21 10.25 -7.23
CA ASP A 168 -7.51 10.44 -5.81
C ASP A 168 -8.70 9.55 -5.42
N HIS A 169 -8.62 8.92 -4.24
CA HIS A 169 -9.59 7.94 -3.76
C HIS A 169 -9.79 6.69 -4.66
N SER A 170 -8.95 6.47 -5.68
CA SER A 170 -9.06 5.29 -6.53
C SER A 170 -8.70 3.99 -5.79
N SER A 171 -9.31 2.88 -6.20
CA SER A 171 -9.11 1.59 -5.54
C SER A 171 -8.91 0.44 -6.52
N ILE A 172 -7.94 -0.43 -6.22
CA ILE A 172 -7.72 -1.70 -6.91
C ILE A 172 -7.69 -2.80 -5.87
N ALA A 173 -8.69 -3.68 -5.87
CA ALA A 173 -8.79 -4.74 -4.87
C ALA A 173 -7.85 -5.93 -5.17
N GLY A 174 -7.60 -6.22 -6.44
CA GLY A 174 -6.71 -7.30 -6.85
C GLY A 174 -6.50 -7.35 -8.36
N GLY A 175 -5.89 -8.44 -8.84
CA GLY A 175 -5.65 -8.63 -10.27
C GLY A 175 -4.57 -7.70 -10.85
N GLU A 176 -4.67 -7.39 -12.13
CA GLU A 176 -3.82 -6.42 -12.81
C GLU A 176 -4.67 -5.33 -13.49
N GLY A 177 -4.35 -4.07 -13.24
CA GLY A 177 -5.13 -2.96 -13.80
C GLY A 177 -4.60 -1.57 -13.48
N ILE A 178 -5.24 -0.57 -14.08
CA ILE A 178 -4.91 0.86 -13.96
C ILE A 178 -6.18 1.66 -13.68
N ALA A 179 -6.26 2.27 -12.50
CA ALA A 179 -7.38 3.12 -12.08
C ALA A 179 -6.90 4.58 -12.09
N VAL A 180 -7.40 5.40 -13.02
CA VAL A 180 -6.90 6.77 -13.26
C VAL A 180 -7.89 7.83 -12.78
N GLY A 181 -9.20 7.60 -12.94
CA GLY A 181 -10.21 8.58 -12.54
C GLY A 181 -10.33 8.74 -11.03
N GLU A 182 -10.80 9.90 -10.57
CA GLU A 182 -11.12 10.11 -9.16
C GLU A 182 -12.21 9.11 -8.74
N TYR A 183 -12.10 8.49 -7.55
CA TYR A 183 -13.02 7.43 -7.09
C TYR A 183 -13.15 6.20 -8.02
N SER A 184 -12.28 6.05 -9.02
CA SER A 184 -12.34 4.89 -9.92
C SER A 184 -12.00 3.59 -9.19
N THR A 185 -12.64 2.49 -9.60
CA THR A 185 -12.52 1.20 -8.91
C THR A 185 -12.25 0.06 -9.89
N ILE A 186 -11.27 -0.77 -9.57
CA ILE A 186 -11.04 -2.06 -10.23
C ILE A 186 -11.11 -3.16 -9.17
N ALA A 187 -12.13 -4.00 -9.21
CA ALA A 187 -12.27 -5.04 -8.18
C ALA A 187 -11.35 -6.26 -8.45
N GLY A 188 -10.96 -6.52 -9.70
CA GLY A 188 -10.07 -7.62 -10.06
C GLY A 188 -9.91 -7.78 -11.56
N GLY A 189 -9.47 -8.96 -12.00
CA GLY A 189 -9.27 -9.29 -13.40
C GLY A 189 -7.84 -9.04 -13.91
N VAL A 190 -7.68 -9.01 -15.22
CA VAL A 190 -6.41 -8.78 -15.92
C VAL A 190 -6.59 -7.64 -16.91
N SER A 191 -5.62 -6.73 -16.95
CA SER A 191 -5.60 -5.60 -17.89
C SER A 191 -6.83 -4.69 -17.84
N GLY A 192 -7.46 -4.51 -16.66
CA GLY A 192 -8.58 -3.58 -16.50
C GLY A 192 -8.13 -2.12 -16.48
N VAL A 193 -8.90 -1.22 -17.10
CA VAL A 193 -8.66 0.24 -17.09
C VAL A 193 -9.92 0.97 -16.64
N ALA A 194 -9.84 1.73 -15.55
CA ALA A 194 -10.92 2.60 -15.08
C ALA A 194 -10.43 4.05 -15.11
N SER A 195 -10.67 4.76 -16.21
CA SER A 195 -10.11 6.09 -16.46
C SER A 195 -11.09 7.25 -16.26
N GLY A 196 -12.40 6.98 -16.26
CA GLY A 196 -13.40 7.99 -15.93
C GLY A 196 -13.55 8.20 -14.41
N ASP A 197 -13.95 9.40 -13.99
CA ASP A 197 -14.25 9.68 -12.58
C ASP A 197 -15.45 8.87 -12.11
N GLY A 198 -15.31 8.14 -11.01
CA GLY A 198 -16.28 7.17 -10.50
C GLY A 198 -16.46 5.94 -11.40
N ALA A 199 -15.60 5.72 -12.39
CA ALA A 199 -15.70 4.57 -13.27
C ALA A 199 -15.36 3.26 -12.55
N THR A 200 -16.03 2.18 -12.91
CA THR A 200 -15.85 0.87 -12.28
C THR A 200 -15.57 -0.23 -13.30
N VAL A 201 -14.53 -1.02 -13.05
CA VAL A 201 -14.32 -2.32 -13.71
C VAL A 201 -14.39 -3.41 -12.64
N SER A 202 -15.44 -4.23 -12.64
CA SER A 202 -15.60 -5.24 -11.58
C SER A 202 -14.72 -6.49 -11.81
N GLY A 203 -14.26 -6.74 -13.04
CA GLY A 203 -13.37 -7.86 -13.35
C GLY A 203 -13.26 -8.16 -14.84
N GLY A 204 -12.82 -9.37 -15.17
CA GLY A 204 -12.66 -9.85 -16.54
C GLY A 204 -11.26 -9.63 -17.12
N ASP A 205 -11.16 -9.64 -18.45
CA ASP A 205 -9.90 -9.43 -19.17
C ASP A 205 -10.03 -8.24 -20.13
N ASN A 206 -9.09 -7.31 -20.07
CA ASN A 206 -8.96 -6.20 -21.01
C ASN A 206 -10.24 -5.33 -21.13
N ASN A 207 -10.86 -4.99 -20.00
CA ASN A 207 -12.05 -4.16 -19.94
C ASN A 207 -11.70 -2.70 -19.62
N GLU A 208 -12.39 -1.75 -20.26
CA GLU A 208 -12.17 -0.31 -20.10
C GLU A 208 -13.47 0.42 -19.72
N ALA A 209 -13.45 1.09 -18.57
CA ALA A 209 -14.49 2.04 -18.15
C ALA A 209 -13.89 3.46 -18.20
N SER A 210 -14.10 4.16 -19.32
CA SER A 210 -13.46 5.46 -19.60
C SER A 210 -14.41 6.66 -19.53
N GLY A 211 -15.73 6.43 -19.57
CA GLY A 211 -16.71 7.47 -19.31
C GLY A 211 -16.81 7.82 -17.81
N PRO A 212 -17.12 9.07 -17.43
CA PRO A 212 -17.41 9.37 -16.02
C PRO A 212 -18.63 8.58 -15.55
N GLN A 213 -18.55 8.01 -14.36
CA GLN A 213 -19.56 7.12 -13.75
C GLN A 213 -19.91 5.89 -14.62
N SER A 214 -19.05 5.52 -15.57
CA SER A 214 -19.24 4.34 -16.40
C SER A 214 -18.92 3.05 -15.65
N SER A 215 -19.46 1.93 -16.11
CA SER A 215 -19.21 0.64 -15.48
C SER A 215 -19.06 -0.48 -16.49
N VAL A 216 -18.00 -1.27 -16.35
CA VAL A 216 -17.88 -2.59 -16.95
C VAL A 216 -17.92 -3.64 -15.86
N VAL A 217 -18.94 -4.50 -15.86
CA VAL A 217 -19.11 -5.52 -14.83
C VAL A 217 -18.18 -6.73 -15.06
N GLY A 218 -17.87 -7.07 -16.31
CA GLY A 218 -16.94 -8.16 -16.61
C GLY A 218 -16.85 -8.48 -18.08
N GLY A 219 -16.46 -9.72 -18.40
CA GLY A 219 -16.26 -10.18 -19.77
C GLY A 219 -14.86 -9.88 -20.31
N GLU A 220 -14.74 -9.84 -21.62
CA GLU A 220 -13.46 -9.64 -22.32
C GLU A 220 -13.56 -8.48 -23.32
N GLY A 221 -12.62 -7.53 -23.28
CA GLY A 221 -12.52 -6.50 -24.32
C GLY A 221 -13.69 -5.51 -24.35
N ASN A 222 -14.42 -5.32 -23.25
CA ASN A 222 -15.58 -4.45 -23.22
C ASN A 222 -15.20 -2.99 -22.88
N VAL A 223 -15.91 -2.03 -23.46
CA VAL A 223 -15.66 -0.59 -23.28
C VAL A 223 -16.94 0.14 -22.88
N ALA A 224 -16.94 0.81 -21.74
CA ALA A 224 -17.97 1.77 -21.35
C ALA A 224 -17.38 3.19 -21.42
N GLY A 225 -17.56 3.85 -22.57
CA GLY A 225 -16.83 5.07 -22.95
C GLY A 225 -17.55 6.39 -22.69
N ALA A 226 -18.84 6.37 -22.35
CA ALA A 226 -19.64 7.58 -22.17
C ALA A 226 -20.14 7.77 -20.74
N TYR A 227 -20.62 8.98 -20.44
CA TYR A 227 -21.17 9.33 -19.13
C TYR A 227 -22.27 8.35 -18.70
N SER A 228 -22.09 7.72 -17.54
CA SER A 228 -23.00 6.72 -16.97
C SER A 228 -23.36 5.57 -17.94
N SER A 229 -22.46 5.24 -18.86
CA SER A 229 -22.63 4.08 -19.75
C SER A 229 -22.27 2.77 -19.03
N VAL A 230 -22.94 1.67 -19.38
CA VAL A 230 -22.75 0.38 -18.73
C VAL A 230 -22.58 -0.74 -19.74
N VAL A 231 -21.56 -1.56 -19.55
CA VAL A 231 -21.46 -2.88 -20.17
C VAL A 231 -21.49 -3.94 -19.08
N VAL A 232 -22.50 -4.81 -19.11
CA VAL A 232 -22.66 -5.85 -18.08
C VAL A 232 -21.73 -7.05 -18.34
N GLY A 233 -21.39 -7.34 -19.58
CA GLY A 233 -20.45 -8.42 -19.90
C GLY A 233 -20.44 -8.78 -21.38
N GLY A 234 -19.91 -9.96 -21.70
CA GLY A 234 -19.74 -10.44 -23.08
C GLY A 234 -18.33 -10.18 -23.61
N ASN A 235 -18.18 -10.19 -24.95
CA ASN A 235 -16.90 -10.03 -25.62
C ASN A 235 -16.95 -8.83 -26.60
N GLY A 236 -16.07 -7.86 -26.44
CA GLY A 236 -15.89 -6.78 -27.42
C GLY A 236 -17.07 -5.79 -27.51
N ASN A 237 -17.86 -5.64 -26.44
CA ASN A 237 -19.01 -4.73 -26.45
C ASN A 237 -18.60 -3.30 -26.11
N VAL A 238 -19.24 -2.31 -26.74
CA VAL A 238 -18.94 -0.89 -26.61
C VAL A 238 -20.21 -0.09 -26.29
N ALA A 239 -20.19 0.68 -25.21
CA ALA A 239 -21.25 1.61 -24.82
C ALA A 239 -20.72 3.06 -24.86
N GLU A 240 -21.08 3.80 -25.91
CA GLU A 240 -20.63 5.17 -26.20
C GLU A 240 -21.75 6.21 -26.16
N GLY A 241 -23.00 5.77 -25.98
CA GLY A 241 -24.11 6.68 -25.70
C GLY A 241 -24.15 7.08 -24.23
N MET A 242 -24.45 8.35 -23.94
CA MET A 242 -24.72 8.79 -22.57
C MET A 242 -25.89 7.97 -22.00
N LEU A 243 -25.74 7.43 -20.78
CA LEU A 243 -26.73 6.56 -20.13
C LEU A 243 -27.08 5.30 -20.95
N SER A 244 -26.20 4.86 -21.86
CA SER A 244 -26.43 3.66 -22.65
C SER A 244 -26.05 2.38 -21.91
N VAL A 245 -26.67 1.27 -22.28
CA VAL A 245 -26.46 -0.04 -21.66
C VAL A 245 -26.30 -1.11 -22.71
N VAL A 246 -25.24 -1.92 -22.59
CA VAL A 246 -25.11 -3.21 -23.26
C VAL A 246 -25.20 -4.32 -22.22
N SER A 247 -26.23 -5.18 -22.33
CA SER A 247 -26.49 -6.23 -21.34
C SER A 247 -25.59 -7.46 -21.48
N ALA A 248 -25.22 -7.85 -22.69
CA ALA A 248 -24.33 -8.97 -23.00
C ALA A 248 -24.15 -9.07 -24.53
N GLY A 249 -23.41 -10.08 -24.98
CA GLY A 249 -23.26 -10.44 -26.39
C GLY A 249 -21.83 -10.31 -26.88
N GLU A 250 -21.65 -10.41 -28.18
CA GLU A 250 -20.38 -10.22 -28.87
C GLU A 250 -20.48 -9.02 -29.81
N GLN A 251 -19.49 -8.12 -29.76
CA GLN A 251 -19.29 -7.00 -30.69
C GLN A 251 -20.51 -6.07 -30.82
N ARG A 252 -21.20 -5.77 -29.72
CA ARG A 252 -22.33 -4.82 -29.69
C ARG A 252 -21.84 -3.40 -29.50
N HIS A 253 -22.54 -2.44 -30.13
CA HIS A 253 -22.16 -1.02 -30.06
C HIS A 253 -23.37 -0.11 -29.80
N ALA A 254 -23.49 0.39 -28.58
CA ALA A 254 -24.57 1.31 -28.17
C ALA A 254 -24.09 2.76 -28.27
N ILE A 255 -24.51 3.49 -29.32
CA ILE A 255 -24.05 4.86 -29.60
C ILE A 255 -25.09 5.92 -29.15
N GLY A 256 -26.38 5.57 -29.14
CA GLY A 256 -27.44 6.52 -28.82
C GLY A 256 -27.51 6.86 -27.33
N THR A 257 -27.82 8.11 -27.00
CA THR A 257 -28.18 8.51 -25.63
C THR A 257 -29.37 7.67 -25.16
N HIS A 258 -29.27 7.05 -23.98
CA HIS A 258 -30.24 6.08 -23.43
C HIS A 258 -30.44 4.82 -24.29
N ALA A 259 -29.54 4.51 -25.23
CA ALA A 259 -29.64 3.29 -26.01
C ALA A 259 -29.47 2.06 -25.11
N TRP A 260 -30.29 1.06 -25.34
CA TRP A 260 -30.16 -0.24 -24.69
C TRP A 260 -30.02 -1.33 -25.75
N ILE A 261 -28.97 -2.13 -25.63
CA ILE A 261 -28.72 -3.30 -26.48
C ILE A 261 -28.70 -4.55 -25.60
N ALA A 262 -29.57 -5.51 -25.93
CA ALA A 262 -29.58 -6.84 -25.34
C ALA A 262 -28.71 -7.81 -26.16
N CYS A 263 -28.48 -9.01 -25.62
CA CYS A 263 -27.94 -10.14 -26.37
C CYS A 263 -28.97 -10.66 -27.40
N ASP A 264 -28.51 -11.40 -28.41
CA ASP A 264 -29.43 -12.16 -29.25
C ASP A 264 -29.86 -13.44 -28.51
N LEU A 265 -31.05 -13.95 -28.83
CA LEU A 265 -31.65 -15.14 -28.20
C LEU A 265 -30.75 -16.40 -28.25
N GLU A 266 -29.78 -16.46 -29.17
CA GLU A 266 -28.85 -17.58 -29.34
C GLU A 266 -27.48 -17.35 -28.68
N SER A 267 -27.20 -16.14 -28.16
CA SER A 267 -25.88 -15.74 -27.63
C SER A 267 -25.91 -15.18 -26.22
N CYS A 268 -27.03 -15.32 -25.50
CA CYS A 268 -27.07 -15.07 -24.06
C CYS A 268 -26.58 -16.31 -23.29
N PRO A 269 -25.59 -16.19 -22.38
CA PRO A 269 -25.19 -17.26 -21.49
C PRO A 269 -26.24 -17.61 -20.43
#